data_AF-A0A358GND3-F1
#
_entry.id   AF-A0A358GND3-F1
#
_cell.length_a   1.000
_cell.length_b   1.000
_cell.length_c   1.000
_cell.angle_alpha   90.00
_cell.angle_beta   90.00
_cell.angle_gamma   90.00
#
_symmetry.space_group_name_H-M   'P 1'
#
loop_
_entity.id
_entity.type
_entity.pdbx_description
1 polymer ?
#
loop_
_entity_poly.entity_id
_entity_poly.type
_entity_poly.pdbx_seq_one_letter_code
_entity_poly.pdbx_strand_id
1 'polypeptide(L)'
;MNPEDHIQHMLQAIIEQTQTIINDTHKQSFGSLEYFLGHILEYRDEKYYLTDEWHIRTPRWLGEYGNTPEEEEIISNIYRLQAYIAEKLKGG
;
A
#
# COMPACT_ATOMS: atom_id res chain seq x y z
N MET A 1 4.09 15.89 -13.79
CA MET A 1 4.40 15.37 -12.46
C MET A 1 5.56 14.40 -12.62
N ASN A 2 6.62 14.54 -11.82
CA ASN A 2 7.74 13.58 -11.86
C ASN A 2 7.22 12.21 -11.40
N PRO A 3 7.67 11.08 -11.97
CA PRO A 3 7.39 9.75 -11.44
C PRO A 3 7.46 9.64 -9.92
N GLU A 4 8.44 10.26 -9.27
CA GLU A 4 8.56 10.24 -7.81
C GLU A 4 7.38 10.94 -7.11
N ASP A 5 6.97 12.12 -7.57
CA ASP A 5 5.81 12.82 -7.02
C ASP A 5 4.55 11.96 -7.15
N HIS A 6 4.36 11.31 -8.30
CA HIS A 6 3.18 10.47 -8.54
C HIS A 6 3.17 9.24 -7.62
N ILE A 7 4.33 8.60 -7.43
CA ILE A 7 4.51 7.49 -6.48
C ILE A 7 4.16 7.94 -5.07
N GLN A 8 4.66 9.11 -4.64
CA GLN A 8 4.35 9.68 -3.32
C GLN A 8 2.86 9.96 -3.14
N HIS A 9 2.17 10.46 -4.17
CA HIS A 9 0.71 10.64 -4.14
C HIS A 9 -0.05 9.32 -4.03
N MET A 10 0.35 8.29 -4.77
CA MET A 10 -0.28 6.97 -4.69
C MET A 10 -0.05 6.31 -3.33
N LEU A 11 1.17 6.41 -2.78
CA LEU A 11 1.49 5.94 -1.43
C LEU A 11 0.65 6.64 -0.38
N GLN A 12 0.54 7.97 -0.47
CA GLN A 12 -0.26 8.76 0.46
C GLN A 12 -1.74 8.35 0.42
N ALA A 13 -2.31 8.11 -0.77
CA ALA A 13 -3.69 7.63 -0.90
C ALA A 13 -3.90 6.25 -0.24
N ILE A 14 -2.97 5.31 -0.42
CA ILE A 14 -3.02 3.99 0.22
C ILE A 14 -2.93 4.13 1.75
N ILE A 15 -2.06 4.99 2.25
CA ILE A 15 -1.89 5.26 3.70
C ILE A 15 -3.17 5.85 4.29
N GLU A 16 -3.76 6.86 3.64
CA GLU A 16 -4.99 7.51 4.09
C GLU A 16 -6.17 6.54 4.13
N GLN A 17 -6.31 5.70 3.10
CA GLN A 17 -7.34 4.67 3.04
C GLN A 17 -7.15 3.64 4.17
N THR A 18 -5.92 3.17 4.37
CA THR A 18 -5.60 2.22 5.45
C THR A 18 -5.93 2.80 6.82
N GLN A 19 -5.52 4.03 7.09
CA GLN A 19 -5.80 4.72 8.35
C GLN A 19 -7.30 4.93 8.57
N THR A 20 -8.05 5.22 7.51
CA THR A 20 -9.51 5.38 7.58
C THR A 20 -10.20 4.09 8.01
N ILE A 21 -9.76 2.94 7.49
CA ILE A 21 -10.31 1.63 7.87
C ILE A 21 -9.96 1.29 9.32
N ILE A 22 -8.71 1.51 9.73
CA ILE A 22 -8.26 1.26 11.12
C ILE A 22 -9.04 2.11 12.13
N ASN A 23 -9.31 3.37 11.78
CA ASN A 23 -9.99 4.31 12.67
C ASN A 23 -11.51 4.12 12.71
N ASP A 24 -12.08 3.28 11.83
CA ASP A 24 -13.51 2.99 11.81
C ASP A 24 -13.88 2.06 12.98
N THR A 25 -14.37 2.65 14.07
CA THR A 25 -14.80 1.92 15.27
C THR A 25 -15.97 0.95 15.05
N HIS A 26 -16.63 1.02 13.89
CA HIS A 26 -17.69 0.09 13.52
C HIS A 26 -17.19 -1.14 12.76
N LYS A 27 -15.90 -1.16 12.38
CA LYS A 27 -15.26 -2.27 11.67
C LYS A 27 -14.28 -2.97 12.59
N GLN A 28 -14.29 -4.30 12.57
CA GLN A 28 -13.29 -5.09 13.28
C GLN A 28 -12.02 -5.14 12.43
N SER A 29 -11.14 -4.17 12.63
CA SER A 29 -9.78 -4.25 12.09
C SER A 29 -9.00 -5.26 12.91
N PHE A 30 -8.68 -6.42 12.32
CA PHE A 30 -7.67 -7.29 12.89
C PHE A 30 -6.34 -6.52 12.85
N GLY A 31 -5.48 -6.63 13.88
CA GLY A 31 -4.26 -5.79 14.04
C GLY A 31 -3.19 -5.92 12.94
N SER A 32 -3.58 -6.60 11.89
CA SER A 32 -2.89 -6.79 10.67
C SER A 32 -2.89 -5.51 9.82
N LEU A 33 -4.00 -4.78 9.66
CA LEU A 33 -3.98 -3.48 8.95
C LEU A 33 -3.03 -2.47 9.62
N GLU A 34 -2.96 -2.48 10.96
CA GLU A 34 -2.01 -1.67 11.73
C GLU A 34 -0.56 -2.06 11.43
N TYR A 35 -0.29 -3.37 11.31
CA TYR A 35 1.01 -3.86 10.86
C TYR A 35 1.32 -3.41 9.43
N PHE A 36 0.39 -3.53 8.49
CA PHE A 36 0.56 -3.05 7.12
C PHE A 36 0.82 -1.54 7.05
N LEU A 37 0.09 -0.75 7.84
CA LEU A 37 0.28 0.69 7.93
C LEU A 37 1.73 1.03 8.31
N GLY A 38 2.30 0.34 9.30
CA GLY A 38 3.71 0.51 9.67
C GLY A 38 4.66 0.23 8.51
N HIS A 39 4.45 -0.88 7.79
CA HIS A 39 5.27 -1.26 6.64
C HIS A 39 5.20 -0.26 5.49
N ILE A 40 4.01 0.22 5.14
CA ILE A 40 3.85 1.15 4.01
C ILE A 40 4.37 2.56 4.33
N LEU A 41 4.33 2.97 5.60
CA LEU A 41 4.97 4.20 6.08
C LEU A 41 6.49 4.10 5.95
N GLU A 42 7.09 3.02 6.43
CA GLU A 42 8.53 2.76 6.28
C GLU A 42 8.93 2.73 4.80
N TYR A 43 8.17 2.00 3.97
CA TYR A 43 8.41 1.94 2.52
C TYR A 43 8.45 3.32 1.86
N ARG A 44 7.53 4.23 2.25
CA ARG A 44 7.47 5.59 1.73
C ARG A 44 8.65 6.42 2.21
N ASP A 45 8.91 6.39 3.52
CA ASP A 45 9.88 7.26 4.19
C ASP A 45 11.32 6.88 3.80
N GLU A 46 11.61 5.58 3.72
CA GLU A 46 12.90 5.05 3.27
C GLU A 46 13.03 4.96 1.74
N LYS A 47 11.98 5.36 1.01
CA LYS A 47 11.92 5.39 -0.45
C LYS A 47 12.31 4.05 -1.09
N TYR A 48 11.80 2.93 -0.57
CA TYR A 48 12.11 1.59 -1.07
C TYR A 48 11.81 1.42 -2.57
N TYR A 49 10.90 2.21 -3.13
CA TYR A 49 10.64 2.27 -4.58
C TYR A 49 11.87 2.60 -5.45
N LEU A 50 12.91 3.21 -4.87
CA LEU A 50 14.19 3.49 -5.54
C LEU A 50 15.19 2.33 -5.46
N THR A 51 14.99 1.39 -4.54
CA THR A 51 15.92 0.27 -4.26
C THR A 51 15.61 -0.96 -5.10
N ASP A 52 16.41 -2.01 -4.98
CA ASP A 52 16.14 -3.32 -5.59
C ASP A 52 15.02 -4.08 -4.85
N GLU A 53 14.75 -3.75 -3.60
CA GLU A 53 13.68 -4.32 -2.77
C GLU A 53 12.38 -3.51 -2.87
N TRP A 54 12.12 -2.91 -4.04
CA TRP A 54 10.99 -1.99 -4.26
C TRP A 54 9.60 -2.62 -4.21
N HIS A 55 9.49 -3.95 -4.11
CA HIS A 55 8.21 -4.62 -4.08
C HIS A 55 7.54 -4.50 -2.70
N ILE A 56 6.32 -4.02 -2.69
CA ILE A 56 5.44 -4.06 -1.52
C ILE A 56 4.88 -5.47 -1.44
N ARG A 57 5.31 -6.22 -0.43
CA ARG A 57 4.74 -7.54 -0.17
C ARG A 57 3.30 -7.37 0.29
N THR A 58 2.35 -7.72 -0.57
CA THR A 58 0.94 -7.80 -0.19
C THR A 58 0.80 -8.77 0.98
N PRO A 59 0.29 -8.33 2.14
CA PRO A 59 0.24 -9.20 3.30
C PRO A 59 -0.69 -10.40 3.07
N ARG A 60 -0.21 -11.61 3.39
CA ARG A 60 -0.93 -12.88 3.17
C ARG A 60 -2.22 -13.03 3.98
N TRP A 61 -2.41 -12.20 5.01
CA TRP A 61 -3.54 -12.24 5.94
C TRP A 61 -4.72 -11.34 5.53
N LEU A 62 -4.55 -10.49 4.51
CA LEU A 62 -5.68 -9.86 3.79
C LEU A 62 -6.35 -10.96 2.96
N GLY A 63 -7.29 -11.67 3.57
CA GLY A 63 -8.11 -12.67 2.89
C GLY A 63 -8.21 -14.02 3.58
N GLU A 64 -7.53 -14.26 4.72
CA GLU A 64 -7.70 -15.53 5.45
C GLU A 64 -9.15 -15.77 5.89
N TYR A 65 -9.93 -14.69 6.06
CA TYR A 65 -11.39 -14.71 6.31
C TYR A 65 -12.20 -14.01 5.20
N GLY A 66 -11.56 -13.72 4.06
CA GLY A 66 -12.07 -12.81 3.03
C GLY A 66 -11.73 -11.34 3.33
N ASN A 67 -11.53 -10.55 2.28
CA ASN A 67 -11.33 -9.11 2.37
C ASN A 67 -12.67 -8.38 2.29
N THR A 68 -12.77 -7.28 3.02
CA THR A 68 -13.77 -6.25 2.77
C THR A 68 -13.55 -5.58 1.40
N PRO A 69 -14.58 -4.98 0.78
CA PRO A 69 -14.40 -4.22 -0.47
C PRO A 69 -13.32 -3.14 -0.38
N GLU A 70 -13.18 -2.49 0.77
CA GLU A 70 -12.19 -1.44 1.01
C GLU A 70 -10.76 -2.00 1.07
N GLU A 71 -10.60 -3.20 1.64
CA GLU A 71 -9.32 -3.93 1.66
C GLU A 71 -8.92 -4.41 0.25
N GLU A 72 -9.88 -4.88 -0.56
CA GLU A 72 -9.66 -5.20 -1.98
C GLU A 72 -9.21 -3.97 -2.78
N GLU A 73 -9.75 -2.79 -2.46
CA GLU A 73 -9.32 -1.55 -3.10
C GLU A 73 -7.88 -1.17 -2.73
N ILE A 74 -7.49 -1.34 -1.46
CA ILE A 74 -6.08 -1.18 -1.03
C ILE A 74 -5.17 -2.10 -1.86
N ILE A 75 -5.54 -3.37 -2.00
CA ILE A 75 -4.78 -4.36 -2.78
C ILE A 75 -4.66 -3.92 -4.25
N SER A 76 -5.77 -3.52 -4.85
CA SER A 76 -5.80 -3.01 -6.23
C SER A 76 -4.89 -1.79 -6.40
N ASN A 77 -4.89 -0.87 -5.44
CA ASN A 77 -4.03 0.33 -5.44
C ASN A 77 -2.55 -0.02 -5.29
N ILE A 78 -2.19 -1.01 -4.46
CA ILE A 78 -0.81 -1.53 -4.36
C ILE A 78 -0.37 -2.10 -5.71
N TYR A 79 -1.20 -2.92 -6.36
CA TYR A 79 -0.84 -3.48 -7.67
C TYR A 79 -0.64 -2.39 -8.73
N ARG A 80 -1.51 -1.38 -8.76
CA ARG A 80 -1.36 -0.22 -9.66
C ARG A 80 -0.07 0.54 -9.39
N LEU A 81 0.26 0.76 -8.12
CA LEU A 81 1.51 1.42 -7.71
C LEU A 81 2.73 0.62 -8.19
N GLN A 82 2.75 -0.69 -7.93
CA GLN A 82 3.87 -1.54 -8.35
C GLN A 82 4.02 -1.60 -9.87
N ALA A 83 2.92 -1.69 -10.60
CA ALA A 83 2.94 -1.63 -12.06
C ALA A 83 3.52 -0.29 -12.57
N TYR A 84 3.13 0.82 -11.94
CA TYR A 84 3.67 2.13 -12.26
C TYR A 84 5.16 2.25 -11.97
N ILE A 85 5.63 1.77 -10.81
CA ILE A 85 7.05 1.75 -10.45
C ILE A 85 7.85 0.90 -11.45
N ALA A 86 7.35 -0.28 -11.80
CA ALA A 86 7.98 -1.16 -12.77
C ALA A 86 8.18 -0.44 -14.12
N GLU A 87 7.10 0.17 -14.63
CA GLU A 87 7.09 0.87 -15.91
C GLU A 87 8.00 2.10 -15.91
N LYS A 88 7.96 2.91 -14.85
CA LYS A 88 8.62 4.23 -14.85
C LYS A 88 10.03 4.24 -14.28
N LEU A 89 10.33 3.37 -13.33
CA LEU A 89 11.62 3.38 -12.61
C LEU A 89 12.48 2.16 -12.89
N LYS A 90 11.89 1.01 -13.24
CA LYS A 90 12.61 -0.27 -13.32
C LYS A 90 12.77 -0.82 -14.74
N GLY A 91 12.24 -0.11 -15.73
CA GLY A 91 12.52 -0.37 -17.14
C GLY A 91 11.58 -1.36 -17.84
N GLY A 92 10.53 -1.84 -17.15
CA GLY A 92 9.52 -2.75 -17.72
C GLY A 92 10.01 -4.16 -17.98
#